data_AF-V5GD57-F1
#
_entry.id   AF-V5GD57-F1
#
_cell.length_a   1.000
_cell.length_b   1.000
_cell.length_c   1.000
_cell.angle_alpha   90.00
_cell.angle_beta   90.00
_cell.angle_gamma   90.00
#
_symmetry.space_group_name_H-M   'P 1'
#
loop_
_entity.id
_entity.type
_entity.pdbx_description
1 polymer ?
#
loop_
_entity_poly.entity_id
_entity_poly.type
_entity_poly.pdbx_seq_one_letter_code
_entity_poly.pdbx_strand_id
1 'polypeptide(L)'
;MTEGEQDILQDIPDEDLPKLAELYDKHKNCAPYVYSTIMTGIDWRRKKKEKYLIFMSPNGCWREDGTFFVLLKYYSFDIFIFSLDDTGKNIYEGIRKTKRLDTGDFRDRPPLLYSIHNKFYQIVVKAFKDKGISMTQ
;
A
#
# COMPACT_ATOMS: atom_id res chain seq x y z
N MET A 1 31.75 4.44 -0.09
CA MET A 1 30.67 3.78 -0.87
C MET A 1 29.53 3.56 0.10
N THR A 2 28.54 4.44 0.11
CA THR A 2 27.35 4.26 0.94
C THR A 2 26.45 3.24 0.23
N GLU A 3 26.28 2.05 0.82
CA GLU A 3 25.16 1.18 0.48
C GLU A 3 23.90 2.05 0.48
N GLY A 4 23.26 2.18 -0.67
CA GLY A 4 22.05 2.99 -0.78
C GLY A 4 21.01 2.41 0.16
N GLU A 5 20.61 3.17 1.18
CA GLU A 5 19.54 2.76 2.10
C GLU A 5 18.34 2.27 1.29
N GLN A 6 17.95 1.01 1.51
CA GLN A 6 16.75 0.45 0.90
C GLN A 6 15.53 1.28 1.34
N ASP A 7 14.61 1.49 0.40
CA ASP A 7 13.36 2.18 0.69
C ASP A 7 12.56 1.44 1.76
N ILE A 8 11.87 2.19 2.63
CA ILE A 8 11.01 1.58 3.66
C ILE A 8 9.88 0.77 3.04
N LEU A 9 9.29 1.21 1.92
CA LEU A 9 8.24 0.47 1.23
C LEU A 9 8.86 -0.56 0.30
N GLN A 10 8.86 -1.80 0.75
CA GLN A 10 9.43 -2.93 0.03
C GLN A 10 8.34 -3.73 -0.66
N ASP A 11 8.64 -4.30 -1.82
CA ASP A 11 7.69 -5.17 -2.51
C ASP A 11 7.36 -6.41 -1.66
N ILE A 12 6.10 -6.78 -1.63
CA ILE A 12 5.69 -8.10 -1.11
C ILE A 12 5.85 -9.09 -2.26
N PRO A 13 6.72 -10.10 -2.15
CA PRO A 13 6.91 -11.09 -3.19
C PRO A 13 5.61 -11.83 -3.51
N ASP A 14 5.44 -12.27 -4.76
CA ASP A 14 4.22 -12.96 -5.20
C ASP A 14 3.96 -14.24 -4.38
N GLU A 15 5.01 -14.94 -3.95
CA GLU A 15 4.95 -16.12 -3.08
C GLU A 15 4.47 -15.84 -1.65
N ASP A 16 4.52 -14.58 -1.22
CA ASP A 16 4.09 -14.14 0.10
C ASP A 16 2.67 -13.57 0.11
N LEU A 17 2.10 -13.21 -1.05
CA LEU A 17 0.72 -12.77 -1.16
C LEU A 17 -0.31 -13.79 -0.63
N PRO A 18 -0.15 -15.11 -0.82
CA PRO A 18 -1.04 -16.09 -0.18
C PRO A 18 -1.01 -16.03 1.36
N LYS A 19 0.15 -15.75 1.97
CA LYS A 19 0.27 -15.62 3.43
C LYS A 19 -0.42 -14.35 3.92
N LEU A 20 -0.28 -13.25 3.17
CA LEU A 20 -1.04 -12.03 3.43
C LEU A 20 -2.56 -12.29 3.32
N ALA A 21 -2.99 -13.04 2.30
CA ALA A 21 -4.40 -13.40 2.15
C ALA A 21 -4.91 -14.26 3.32
N GLU A 22 -4.12 -15.23 3.80
CA GLU A 22 -4.47 -16.06 4.96
C GLU A 22 -4.63 -15.22 6.23
N LEU A 23 -3.74 -14.25 6.44
CA LEU A 23 -3.83 -13.31 7.55
C LEU A 23 -5.18 -12.57 7.50
N TYR A 24 -5.56 -12.06 6.32
CA TYR A 24 -6.81 -11.32 6.15
C TYR A 24 -8.07 -12.17 6.09
N ASP A 25 -7.99 -13.46 5.74
CA ASP A 25 -9.16 -14.37 5.77
C ASP A 25 -9.73 -14.49 7.20
N LYS A 26 -8.86 -14.47 8.21
CA LYS A 26 -9.24 -14.46 9.64
C LYS A 26 -9.96 -13.18 10.07
N HIS A 27 -9.84 -12.11 9.28
CA HIS A 27 -10.40 -10.78 9.55
C HIS A 27 -11.43 -10.32 8.49
N LYS A 28 -11.86 -11.22 7.59
CA LYS A 28 -12.78 -10.89 6.49
C LYS A 28 -14.11 -10.28 6.91
N ASN A 29 -14.56 -10.56 8.14
CA ASN A 29 -15.80 -9.99 8.67
C ASN A 29 -15.69 -8.48 8.91
N CYS A 30 -14.48 -7.97 9.15
CA CYS A 30 -14.24 -6.56 9.43
C CYS A 30 -13.95 -5.76 8.16
N ALA A 31 -13.32 -6.37 7.16
CA ALA A 31 -12.94 -5.69 5.93
C ALA A 31 -12.88 -6.67 4.73
N PRO A 32 -14.04 -7.16 4.25
CA PRO A 32 -14.10 -8.20 3.22
C PRO A 32 -13.45 -7.77 1.90
N TYR A 33 -13.56 -6.49 1.57
CA TYR A 33 -12.96 -5.91 0.37
C TYR A 33 -11.42 -5.99 0.38
N VAL A 34 -10.77 -5.96 1.55
CA VAL A 34 -9.30 -6.05 1.67
C VAL A 34 -8.83 -7.44 1.24
N TYR A 35 -9.50 -8.48 1.73
CA TYR A 35 -9.24 -9.85 1.30
C TYR A 35 -9.49 -10.02 -0.20
N SER A 36 -10.59 -9.48 -0.73
CA SER A 36 -10.88 -9.50 -2.16
C SER A 36 -9.77 -8.82 -2.99
N THR A 37 -9.26 -7.66 -2.57
CA THR A 37 -8.14 -6.98 -3.26
C THR A 37 -6.91 -7.86 -3.36
N ILE A 38 -6.53 -8.55 -2.28
CA ILE A 38 -5.37 -9.45 -2.28
C ILE A 38 -5.61 -10.63 -3.23
N MET A 39 -6.78 -11.26 -3.15
CA MET A 39 -7.13 -12.40 -4.01
C MET A 39 -7.18 -12.03 -5.49
N THR A 40 -7.70 -10.85 -5.82
CA THR A 40 -7.67 -10.30 -7.18
C THR A 40 -6.24 -10.07 -7.65
N GLY A 41 -5.39 -9.48 -6.81
CA GLY A 41 -3.97 -9.30 -7.12
C GLY A 41 -3.24 -10.62 -7.43
N ILE A 42 -3.47 -11.65 -6.61
CA ILE A 42 -2.91 -13.00 -6.83
C ILE A 42 -3.38 -13.58 -8.17
N ASP A 43 -4.67 -13.50 -8.47
CA ASP A 43 -5.22 -14.02 -9.73
C ASP A 43 -4.66 -13.28 -10.96
N TRP A 44 -4.54 -11.96 -10.88
CA TRP A 44 -4.02 -11.11 -11.95
C TRP A 44 -2.53 -11.37 -12.22
N ARG A 45 -1.73 -11.56 -11.18
CA ARG A 45 -0.32 -11.99 -11.27
C ARG A 45 -0.19 -13.34 -11.95
N ARG A 46 -0.95 -14.35 -11.49
CA ARG A 46 -0.95 -15.70 -12.08
C ARG A 46 -1.29 -15.69 -13.57
N LYS A 47 -2.24 -14.85 -13.97
CA LYS A 47 -2.65 -14.72 -15.38
C LYS A 47 -1.67 -13.89 -16.23
N LYS A 48 -0.57 -13.38 -15.64
CA LYS A 48 0.36 -12.41 -16.27
C LYS A 48 -0.39 -11.20 -16.85
N LYS A 49 -1.54 -10.86 -16.27
CA LYS A 49 -2.45 -9.84 -16.78
C LYS A 49 -2.10 -8.44 -16.31
N GLU A 50 -1.20 -8.31 -15.35
CA GLU A 50 -0.89 -7.00 -14.80
C GLU A 50 0.59 -6.77 -14.51
N LYS A 51 1.11 -5.74 -15.17
CA LYS A 51 2.45 -5.17 -14.96
C LYS A 51 2.42 -3.94 -14.05
N TYR A 52 1.23 -3.49 -13.65
CA TYR A 52 1.01 -2.16 -13.10
C TYR A 52 0.65 -2.14 -11.61
N LEU A 53 0.23 -3.27 -11.05
CA LEU A 53 -0.13 -3.37 -9.64
C LEU A 53 1.07 -3.87 -8.83
N ILE A 54 1.35 -3.20 -7.72
CA ILE A 54 2.50 -3.46 -6.87
C ILE A 54 2.01 -3.53 -5.42
N PHE A 55 2.17 -4.70 -4.79
CA PHE A 55 1.95 -4.87 -3.36
C PHE A 55 3.23 -4.53 -2.63
N MET A 56 3.12 -3.72 -1.58
CA MET A 56 4.26 -3.26 -0.81
C MET A 56 3.93 -3.21 0.68
N SER A 57 4.96 -3.22 1.52
CA SER A 57 4.80 -3.05 2.97
C SER A 57 6.02 -2.32 3.56
N PRO A 58 5.82 -1.45 4.57
CA PRO A 58 6.90 -0.83 5.32
C PRO A 58 7.79 -1.89 6.01
N ASN A 59 9.03 -2.07 5.58
CA ASN A 59 10.02 -3.02 6.13
C ASN A 59 9.46 -4.43 6.37
N GLY A 60 8.51 -4.87 5.54
CA GLY A 60 7.88 -6.19 5.67
C GLY A 60 6.98 -6.38 6.90
N CYS A 61 6.54 -5.31 7.57
CA CYS A 61 5.72 -5.38 8.80
C CYS A 61 4.36 -6.06 8.59
N TRP A 62 3.90 -6.22 7.34
CA TRP A 62 2.68 -6.96 7.00
C TRP A 62 2.57 -8.35 7.65
N ARG A 63 3.71 -8.99 7.96
CA ARG A 63 3.74 -10.31 8.64
C ARG A 63 3.27 -10.23 10.09
N GLU A 64 3.39 -9.07 10.71
CA GLU A 64 3.10 -8.82 12.12
C GLU A 64 1.76 -8.07 12.27
N ASP A 65 1.56 -7.01 11.50
CA ASP A 65 0.45 -6.07 11.67
C ASP A 65 -0.49 -5.99 10.47
N GLY A 66 -0.22 -6.77 9.42
CA GLY A 66 -1.00 -6.76 8.19
C GLY A 66 -0.91 -5.45 7.39
N THR A 67 -0.03 -4.51 7.71
CA THR A 67 0.08 -3.24 6.99
C THR A 67 0.63 -3.45 5.58
N PHE A 68 -0.17 -3.12 4.57
CA PHE A 68 0.25 -3.16 3.18
C PHE A 68 -0.34 -2.02 2.36
N PHE A 69 0.33 -1.78 1.23
CA PHE A 69 -0.01 -0.81 0.22
C PHE A 69 -0.20 -1.54 -1.10
N VAL A 70 -1.15 -1.09 -1.90
CA VAL A 70 -1.26 -1.47 -3.31
C VAL A 70 -1.17 -0.20 -4.13
N LEU A 71 -0.21 -0.18 -5.04
CA LEU A 71 -0.05 0.89 -6.00
C LEU A 71 -0.41 0.37 -7.38
N LEU A 72 -1.41 0.98 -8.01
CA LEU A 72 -1.74 0.74 -9.41
C LEU A 72 -1.15 1.88 -10.26
N LYS A 73 -0.20 1.54 -11.13
CA LYS A 73 0.46 2.46 -12.07
C LYS A 73 -0.11 2.33 -13.47
N TYR A 74 -1.39 2.68 -13.69
CA TYR A 74 -2.02 2.61 -15.01
C TYR A 74 -2.82 3.88 -15.31
N TYR A 75 -2.24 4.80 -16.12
CA TYR A 75 -2.75 6.15 -16.41
C TYR A 75 -2.96 7.07 -15.17
N SER A 76 -3.26 6.54 -13.99
CA SER A 76 -3.27 7.18 -12.68
C SER A 76 -2.31 6.46 -11.73
N PHE A 77 -2.18 7.02 -10.52
CA PHE A 77 -1.51 6.38 -9.39
C PHE A 77 -2.53 6.15 -8.28
N ASP A 78 -3.24 5.03 -8.37
CA ASP A 78 -4.23 4.69 -7.35
C ASP A 78 -3.53 3.98 -6.19
N ILE A 79 -3.76 4.48 -4.99
CA ILE A 79 -3.15 3.97 -3.77
C ILE A 79 -4.23 3.43 -2.87
N PHE A 80 -4.15 2.12 -2.62
CA PHE A 80 -4.93 1.44 -1.60
C PHE A 80 -4.03 1.13 -0.40
N ILE A 81 -4.55 1.29 0.81
CA ILE A 81 -3.79 1.08 2.05
C ILE A 81 -4.69 0.43 3.08
N PHE A 82 -4.19 -0.59 3.78
CA PHE A 82 -4.86 -1.14 4.94
C PHE A 82 -3.85 -1.70 5.96
N SER A 83 -4.32 -1.86 7.20
CA SER A 83 -3.60 -2.48 8.31
C SER A 83 -4.57 -3.12 9.30
N LEU A 84 -4.12 -4.19 9.97
CA LEU A 84 -4.80 -4.76 11.13
C LEU A 84 -4.38 -4.05 12.43
N ASP A 85 -3.28 -3.30 12.42
CA ASP A 85 -2.94 -2.35 13.49
C ASP A 85 -3.78 -1.07 13.35
N ASP A 86 -4.61 -0.84 14.36
CA ASP A 86 -5.50 0.32 14.40
C ASP A 86 -4.77 1.64 14.69
N THR A 87 -3.51 1.62 15.13
CA THR A 87 -2.75 2.87 15.34
C THR A 87 -2.38 3.56 14.03
N GLY A 88 -2.25 2.80 12.94
CA GLY A 88 -1.80 3.31 11.64
C GLY A 88 -0.35 3.81 11.62
N LYS A 89 0.46 3.52 12.65
CA LYS A 89 1.84 3.98 12.77
C LYS A 89 2.68 3.61 11.54
N ASN A 90 2.60 2.37 11.09
CA ASN A 90 3.36 1.90 9.93
C ASN A 90 2.84 2.48 8.61
N ILE A 91 1.54 2.79 8.51
CA ILE A 91 0.99 3.55 7.37
C ILE A 91 1.62 4.95 7.31
N TYR A 92 1.61 5.67 8.44
CA TYR A 92 2.16 7.02 8.52
C TYR A 92 3.64 7.07 8.17
N GLU A 93 4.44 6.21 8.81
CA GLU A 93 5.89 6.15 8.59
C GLU A 93 6.22 5.67 7.18
N GLY A 94 5.48 4.69 6.66
CA GLY A 94 5.60 4.19 5.29
C GLY A 94 5.43 5.30 4.26
N ILE A 95 4.36 6.09 4.37
CA ILE A 95 4.12 7.24 3.48
C ILE A 95 5.21 8.29 3.65
N ARG A 96 5.55 8.71 4.87
CA ARG A 96 6.48 9.82 5.11
C ARG A 96 7.91 9.53 4.65
N LYS A 97 8.38 8.30 4.84
CA LYS A 97 9.79 7.93 4.63
C LYS A 97 10.08 7.31 3.28
N THR A 98 9.09 6.74 2.60
CA THR A 98 9.32 6.18 1.26
C THR A 98 9.69 7.27 0.27
N LYS A 99 10.61 6.96 -0.64
CA LYS A 99 10.91 7.71 -1.86
C LYS A 99 10.07 7.22 -3.05
N ARG A 100 9.38 6.08 -2.91
CA ARG A 100 8.51 5.50 -3.96
C ARG A 100 7.23 6.30 -4.19
N LEU A 101 6.93 7.22 -3.27
CA LEU A 101 5.86 8.20 -3.39
C LEU A 101 6.42 9.63 -3.53
N ASP A 102 7.64 9.80 -4.06
CA ASP A 102 8.21 11.14 -4.24
C ASP A 102 7.50 11.94 -5.34
N THR A 103 7.37 13.23 -5.05
CA THR A 103 6.56 14.20 -5.80
C THR A 103 6.92 14.31 -7.28
N GLY A 104 8.14 13.93 -7.68
CA GLY A 104 8.58 13.88 -9.09
C GLY A 104 7.70 13.00 -9.97
N ASP A 105 7.27 11.84 -9.46
CA ASP A 105 6.40 10.91 -10.17
C ASP A 105 4.94 11.41 -10.24
N PHE A 106 4.56 12.35 -9.36
CA PHE A 106 3.18 12.86 -9.21
C PHE A 106 2.98 14.30 -9.69
N ARG A 107 4.02 14.99 -10.20
CA ARG A 107 3.94 16.43 -10.54
C ARG A 107 2.80 16.77 -11.50
N ASP A 108 2.54 15.88 -12.46
CA ASP A 108 1.52 16.09 -13.47
C ASP A 108 0.19 15.38 -13.13
N ARG A 109 0.21 14.43 -12.18
CA ARG A 109 -0.95 13.64 -11.76
C ARG A 109 -0.84 13.27 -10.28
N PRO A 110 -1.56 13.95 -9.38
CA PRO A 110 -1.57 13.58 -7.97
C PRO A 110 -2.09 12.14 -7.79
N PRO A 111 -1.63 11.42 -6.75
CA PRO A 111 -2.14 10.09 -6.47
C PRO A 111 -3.60 10.15 -6.02
N LEU A 112 -4.36 9.13 -6.41
CA LEU A 112 -5.74 8.94 -5.98
C LEU A 112 -5.76 7.99 -4.80
N LEU A 113 -6.34 8.44 -3.68
CA LEU A 113 -6.55 7.57 -2.51
C LEU A 113 -7.77 6.69 -2.77
N TYR A 114 -7.55 5.41 -3.08
CA TYR A 114 -8.59 4.48 -3.47
C TYR A 114 -9.06 3.62 -2.29
N SER A 115 -10.35 3.71 -1.95
CA SER A 115 -11.01 2.87 -0.94
C SER A 115 -10.29 2.83 0.43
N ILE A 116 -9.73 3.97 0.85
CA ILE A 116 -9.10 4.10 2.16
C ILE A 116 -10.16 3.95 3.25
N HIS A 117 -9.98 2.97 4.15
CA HIS A 117 -10.91 2.77 5.25
C HIS A 117 -10.98 4.01 6.15
N ASN A 118 -12.18 4.39 6.60
CA ASN A 118 -12.41 5.59 7.42
C ASN A 118 -11.47 5.68 8.63
N LYS A 119 -11.14 4.53 9.24
CA LYS A 119 -10.21 4.45 10.38
C LYS A 119 -8.80 4.99 10.07
N PHE A 120 -8.35 4.90 8.82
CA PHE A 120 -7.03 5.35 8.40
C PHE A 120 -7.04 6.64 7.58
N TYR A 121 -8.22 7.14 7.18
CA TYR A 121 -8.30 8.31 6.31
C TYR A 121 -7.53 9.52 6.87
N GLN A 122 -7.73 9.83 8.15
CA GLN A 122 -7.06 10.97 8.80
C GLN A 122 -5.53 10.80 8.84
N ILE A 123 -5.03 9.59 9.15
CA ILE A 123 -3.59 9.36 9.25
C ILE A 123 -2.92 9.35 7.87
N VAL A 124 -3.61 8.82 6.85
CA VAL A 124 -3.16 8.86 5.46
C VAL A 124 -3.08 10.32 4.98
N VAL A 125 -4.16 11.09 5.10
CA VAL A 125 -4.18 12.51 4.69
C VAL A 125 -3.08 13.31 5.39
N LYS A 126 -2.90 13.10 6.70
CA LYS A 126 -1.82 13.72 7.47
C LYS A 126 -0.45 13.35 6.92
N ALA A 127 -0.19 12.08 6.66
CA ALA A 127 1.11 11.62 6.19
C ALA A 127 1.46 12.16 4.79
N PHE A 128 0.50 12.18 3.87
CA PHE A 128 0.68 12.78 2.54
C PHE A 128 0.95 14.28 2.63
N LYS A 129 0.20 15.01 3.47
CA LYS A 129 0.41 16.44 3.73
C LYS A 129 1.81 16.71 4.29
N ASP A 130 2.23 15.95 5.30
CA ASP A 130 3.55 16.13 5.93
C ASP A 130 4.71 15.75 5.00
N LYS A 131 4.46 14.90 4.00
CA LYS A 131 5.41 14.61 2.92
C LYS A 131 5.40 15.68 1.81
N GLY A 132 4.41 16.56 1.78
CA GLY A 132 4.27 17.61 0.76
C GLY A 132 3.64 17.13 -0.55
N ILE A 133 2.83 16.06 -0.51
CA ILE A 133 2.10 15.54 -1.68
C ILE A 133 0.68 16.12 -1.67
N SER A 134 0.27 16.73 -2.78
CA SER A 134 -1.13 17.11 -3.02
C SER A 134 -1.96 15.87 -3.37
N MET A 135 -3.17 15.77 -2.82
CA MET A 135 -4.10 14.67 -3.09
C MET A 135 -5.33 15.23 -3.82
N THR A 136 -5.82 14.53 -4.83
CA THR A 136 -7.16 14.74 -5.40
C THR A 136 -8.14 13.79 -4.71
N GLN A 137 -9.28 14.34 -4.28
CA GLN A 137 -10.40 13.58 -3.70
C GLN A 137 -11.20 12.87 -4.77
#